data_AF-A0A1H4N0P9-F1
#
_entry.id   AF-A0A1H4N0P9-F1
#
_cell.length_a   1.000
_cell.length_b   1.000
_cell.length_c   1.000
_cell.angle_alpha   90.00
_cell.angle_beta   90.00
_cell.angle_gamma   90.00
#
_symmetry.space_group_name_H-M   'P 1'
#
loop_
_entity.id
_entity.type
_entity.pdbx_description
1 polymer ?
#
loop_
_entity_poly.entity_id
_entity_poly.type
_entity_poly.pdbx_seq_one_letter_code
_entity_poly.pdbx_strand_id
1 'polypeptide(L)'
;MYFVDASRALRVQPFPHTQKRWTCAFRRILSDGGAVVRFEIGFHIPPSSVDPPTPLLETIGKILDLPCTVRGEKTAIKLLLVGKRLATLYAKSTAPRGTELRGDEVVAGQPTVLVQLDDLDRPGMPRFVDFDSDHLAFLKTTRNGIPMNVWMTNSGFGDPRNTRAALLRLSAEHQSLKYVLRDITSGNVVLEGETPQTAALQTYLNNASRTLSKESRFGIDQTALIGLTQKYETLCGGAELQMLRNNLDQIRPQIRTKVMVLVNAANSNQAPLNSNGPEFQWQGGFDQVELQAFLRSPRPLINVAWMADVTARLCPAVCRIDFPAIGRKATGFLVAKDLILTNWHVIEEFPGDPRDANLAGMELCFTQSSQPTRVFKLVRNSPGQALIKGSAVAQQDYVLLRVSEDVAAVLGVTPFGCKANSQPVVRQPIHMIQHPGGGALQISVDEDGVTGIYPDSGKVQYISTAHAGSSGSPCIDGNKDLVAIHHAEVQRAFGAIREGILLSSIFPDISPYL
;
A
#
# COMPACT_ATOMS: atom_id res chain seq x y z
N MET A 1 -35.30 -7.41 5.91
CA MET A 1 -34.50 -6.27 5.42
C MET A 1 -35.43 -5.41 4.59
N TYR A 2 -35.83 -4.25 5.10
CA TYR A 2 -36.70 -3.34 4.37
C TYR A 2 -35.80 -2.46 3.49
N PHE A 3 -35.77 -2.74 2.19
CA PHE A 3 -35.25 -1.77 1.24
C PHE A 3 -36.31 -0.70 1.04
N VAL A 4 -35.92 0.55 1.20
CA VAL A 4 -36.81 1.69 0.93
C VAL A 4 -36.36 2.38 -0.33
N ASP A 5 -37.31 2.76 -1.19
CA ASP A 5 -37.00 3.61 -2.33
C ASP A 5 -36.38 4.92 -1.85
N ALA A 6 -35.23 5.26 -2.42
CA ALA A 6 -34.48 6.46 -2.09
C ALA A 6 -34.27 7.34 -3.32
N SER A 7 -35.14 7.19 -4.33
CA SER A 7 -35.08 7.91 -5.59
C SER A 7 -35.10 9.44 -5.43
N ARG A 8 -35.75 9.93 -4.36
CA ARG A 8 -35.86 11.35 -4.00
C ARG A 8 -34.64 11.90 -3.26
N ALA A 9 -33.77 11.04 -2.70
CA ALA A 9 -32.61 11.48 -1.92
C ALA A 9 -31.44 11.91 -2.82
N LEU A 10 -31.34 11.30 -4.01
CA LEU A 10 -30.28 11.57 -4.98
C LEU A 10 -30.85 11.64 -6.39
N ARG A 11 -30.68 12.77 -7.06
CA ARG A 11 -31.03 12.94 -8.47
C ARG A 11 -29.77 12.81 -9.32
N VAL A 12 -29.74 11.83 -10.22
CA VAL A 12 -28.69 11.72 -11.25
C VAL A 12 -29.08 12.64 -12.40
N GLN A 13 -28.17 13.49 -12.87
CA GLN A 13 -28.43 14.30 -14.06
C GLN A 13 -28.50 13.43 -15.32
N PRO A 14 -29.15 13.90 -16.40
CA PRO A 14 -29.22 13.15 -17.65
C PRO A 14 -27.83 12.78 -18.19
N PHE A 15 -27.72 11.57 -18.74
CA PHE A 15 -26.46 11.11 -19.34
C PHE A 15 -26.09 11.96 -20.57
N PRO A 16 -24.80 12.29 -20.77
CA PRO A 16 -24.32 12.92 -22.00
C PRO A 16 -24.68 12.09 -23.24
N HIS A 17 -24.70 12.73 -24.41
CA HIS A 17 -25.03 12.06 -25.67
C HIS A 17 -24.13 10.86 -26.02
N THR A 18 -22.89 10.84 -25.50
CA THR A 18 -21.94 9.72 -25.63
C THR A 18 -22.35 8.48 -24.82
N GLN A 19 -23.35 8.59 -23.94
CA GLN A 19 -23.81 7.53 -23.02
C GLN A 19 -25.32 7.28 -23.15
N LYS A 20 -25.90 7.55 -24.33
CA LYS A 20 -27.36 7.60 -24.61
C LYS A 20 -28.19 6.40 -24.15
N ARG A 21 -27.58 5.22 -23.95
CA ARG A 21 -28.29 3.98 -23.57
C ARG A 21 -28.10 3.59 -22.10
N TRP A 22 -27.32 4.36 -21.33
CA TRP A 22 -27.14 4.11 -19.91
C TRP A 22 -28.39 4.54 -19.16
N THR A 23 -28.83 3.73 -18.21
CA THR A 23 -30.02 4.04 -17.40
C THR A 23 -29.73 3.83 -15.92
N CYS A 24 -30.21 4.73 -15.07
CA CYS A 24 -30.19 4.52 -13.63
C CYS A 24 -31.41 3.68 -13.24
N ALA A 25 -31.18 2.41 -12.92
CA ALA A 25 -32.23 1.42 -12.70
C ALA A 25 -32.93 1.59 -11.34
N PHE A 26 -32.18 1.91 -10.28
CA PHE A 26 -32.75 2.10 -8.96
C PHE A 26 -31.87 2.96 -8.06
N ARG A 27 -32.48 3.53 -7.03
CA ARG A 27 -31.82 4.17 -5.89
C ARG A 27 -32.55 3.73 -4.64
N ARG A 28 -31.86 3.06 -3.72
CA ARG A 28 -32.48 2.46 -2.54
C ARG A 28 -31.60 2.61 -1.32
N ILE A 29 -32.23 2.59 -0.16
CA ILE A 29 -31.54 2.61 1.11
C ILE A 29 -31.88 1.35 1.91
N LEU A 30 -30.87 0.83 2.58
CA LEU A 30 -30.99 -0.16 3.64
C LEU A 30 -30.52 0.49 4.93
N SER A 31 -31.30 0.35 5.99
CA SER A 31 -30.89 0.62 7.36
C SER A 31 -31.31 -0.59 8.21
N ASP A 32 -30.46 -1.04 9.11
CA ASP A 32 -30.82 -2.07 10.09
C ASP A 32 -31.30 -1.51 11.43
N GLY A 33 -31.47 -0.18 11.51
CA GLY A 33 -31.84 0.51 12.75
C GLY A 33 -30.69 0.62 13.76
N GLY A 34 -29.51 0.08 13.45
CA GLY A 34 -28.28 0.23 14.21
C GLY A 34 -27.25 1.06 13.44
N ALA A 35 -25.99 0.61 13.46
CA ALA A 35 -24.88 1.34 12.85
C ALA A 35 -24.81 1.19 11.32
N VAL A 36 -25.51 0.22 10.71
CA VAL A 36 -25.35 -0.07 9.28
C VAL A 36 -26.42 0.62 8.45
N VAL A 37 -25.96 1.59 7.65
CA VAL A 37 -26.76 2.24 6.62
C VAL A 37 -26.05 2.10 5.28
N ARG A 38 -26.77 1.64 4.26
CA ARG A 38 -26.24 1.47 2.91
C ARG A 38 -27.16 2.15 1.91
N PHE A 39 -26.65 3.16 1.24
CA PHE A 39 -27.27 3.74 0.06
C PHE A 39 -26.75 3.04 -1.19
N GLU A 40 -27.63 2.57 -2.05
CA GLU A 40 -27.29 1.90 -3.30
C GLU A 40 -27.88 2.62 -4.50
N ILE A 41 -27.08 2.69 -5.55
CA ILE A 41 -27.50 3.15 -6.86
C ILE A 41 -27.13 2.09 -7.91
N GLY A 42 -28.10 1.71 -8.74
CA GLY A 42 -27.92 0.73 -9.80
C GLY A 42 -27.92 1.39 -11.18
N PHE A 43 -27.00 0.96 -12.03
CA PHE A 43 -26.95 1.37 -13.44
C PHE A 43 -27.09 0.14 -14.34
N HIS A 44 -27.90 0.26 -15.38
CA HIS A 44 -27.95 -0.70 -16.47
C HIS A 44 -27.24 -0.10 -17.68
N ILE A 45 -26.23 -0.81 -18.17
CA ILE A 45 -25.37 -0.40 -19.28
C ILE A 45 -25.37 -1.53 -20.31
N PRO A 46 -26.05 -1.36 -21.45
CA PRO A 46 -26.02 -2.35 -22.51
C PRO A 46 -24.59 -2.55 -23.03
N PRO A 47 -24.14 -3.79 -23.31
CA PRO A 47 -22.81 -4.05 -23.85
C PRO A 47 -22.49 -3.24 -25.12
N SER A 48 -23.49 -3.02 -25.98
CA SER A 48 -23.39 -2.21 -27.20
C SER A 48 -23.18 -0.70 -26.97
N SER A 49 -23.21 -0.24 -25.73
CA SER A 49 -23.04 1.18 -25.35
C SER A 49 -21.70 1.47 -24.68
N VAL A 50 -20.77 0.52 -24.75
CA VAL A 50 -19.39 0.64 -24.30
C VAL A 50 -18.49 0.48 -25.53
N ASP A 51 -17.76 1.52 -25.90
CA ASP A 51 -16.88 1.51 -27.07
C ASP A 51 -15.68 0.57 -26.82
N PRO A 52 -15.47 -0.52 -27.61
CA PRO A 52 -14.19 -1.23 -27.59
C PRO A 52 -13.12 -0.31 -28.19
N PRO A 53 -11.94 -0.07 -27.56
CA PRO A 53 -11.28 -0.86 -26.52
C PRO A 53 -11.27 -0.20 -25.12
N THR A 54 -12.30 0.57 -24.77
CA THR A 54 -12.34 1.34 -23.51
C THR A 54 -12.14 0.41 -22.29
N PRO A 55 -11.10 0.63 -21.46
CA PRO A 55 -10.88 -0.16 -20.25
C PRO A 55 -12.07 -0.10 -19.29
N LEU A 56 -12.36 -1.20 -18.59
CA LEU A 56 -13.49 -1.28 -17.65
C LEU A 56 -13.44 -0.16 -16.59
N LEU A 57 -12.26 0.10 -16.04
CA LEU A 57 -12.06 1.13 -15.00
C LEU A 57 -12.38 2.54 -15.52
N GLU A 58 -12.20 2.80 -16.81
CA GLU A 58 -12.60 4.08 -17.42
C GLU A 58 -14.13 4.18 -17.52
N THR A 59 -14.81 3.08 -17.86
CA THR A 59 -16.28 3.02 -17.88
C THR A 59 -16.87 3.23 -16.48
N ILE A 60 -16.32 2.54 -15.46
CA ILE A 60 -16.67 2.80 -14.05
C ILE A 60 -16.42 4.26 -13.70
N GLY A 61 -15.29 4.80 -14.14
CA GLY A 61 -14.92 6.19 -13.95
C GLY A 61 -15.95 7.18 -14.48
N LYS A 62 -16.44 6.95 -15.69
CA LYS A 62 -17.50 7.74 -16.34
C LYS A 62 -18.79 7.75 -15.51
N ILE A 63 -19.17 6.62 -14.91
CA ILE A 63 -20.33 6.54 -14.00
C ILE A 63 -20.08 7.32 -12.71
N LEU A 64 -18.90 7.15 -12.12
CA LEU A 64 -18.54 7.79 -10.85
C LEU A 64 -18.39 9.32 -10.97
N ASP A 65 -18.12 9.82 -12.17
CA ASP A 65 -18.07 11.26 -12.47
C ASP A 65 -19.43 11.87 -12.81
N LEU A 66 -20.51 11.07 -12.89
CA LEU A 66 -21.85 11.60 -13.22
C LEU A 66 -22.28 12.67 -12.21
N PRO A 67 -22.71 13.85 -12.69
CA PRO A 67 -23.19 14.90 -11.80
C PRO A 67 -24.51 14.49 -11.16
N CYS A 68 -24.56 14.57 -9.84
CA CYS A 68 -25.69 14.19 -9.01
C CYS A 68 -26.02 15.31 -8.02
N THR A 69 -27.31 15.51 -7.75
CA THR A 69 -27.80 16.48 -6.77
C THR A 69 -28.45 15.73 -5.61
N VAL A 70 -27.92 15.92 -4.41
CA VAL A 70 -28.52 15.40 -3.17
C VAL A 70 -29.70 16.28 -2.77
N ARG A 71 -30.76 15.71 -2.22
CA ARG A 71 -31.95 16.47 -1.79
C ARG A 71 -31.59 17.58 -0.82
N GLY A 72 -32.06 18.79 -1.09
CA GLY A 72 -31.77 19.98 -0.28
C GLY A 72 -30.51 20.73 -0.68
N GLU A 73 -29.66 20.15 -1.54
CA GLU A 73 -28.47 20.81 -2.08
C GLU A 73 -28.79 21.58 -3.36
N LYS A 74 -28.12 22.72 -3.54
CA LYS A 74 -28.27 23.56 -4.75
C LYS A 74 -27.32 23.14 -5.87
N THR A 75 -26.16 22.57 -5.52
CA THR A 75 -25.09 22.25 -6.47
C THR A 75 -25.01 20.76 -6.74
N ALA A 76 -24.83 20.40 -8.01
CA ALA A 76 -24.49 19.04 -8.39
C ALA A 76 -23.01 18.76 -8.09
N ILE A 77 -22.73 17.52 -7.69
CA ILE A 77 -21.37 17.00 -7.46
C ILE A 77 -21.24 15.63 -8.12
N LYS A 78 -20.01 15.19 -8.38
CA LYS A 78 -19.76 13.86 -8.92
C LYS A 78 -20.35 12.78 -8.03
N LEU A 79 -20.89 11.71 -8.60
CA LEU A 79 -21.46 10.58 -7.88
C LEU A 79 -20.48 10.03 -6.83
N LEU A 80 -19.19 9.97 -7.14
CA LEU A 80 -18.15 9.53 -6.21
C LEU A 80 -18.10 10.34 -4.90
N LEU A 81 -18.50 11.61 -4.94
CA LEU A 81 -18.39 12.57 -3.83
C LEU A 81 -19.68 12.69 -3.00
N VAL A 82 -20.77 12.01 -3.37
CA VAL A 82 -22.08 12.23 -2.75
C VAL A 82 -22.19 11.67 -1.32
N GLY A 83 -21.29 10.77 -0.93
CA GLY A 83 -21.35 10.03 0.34
C GLY A 83 -21.54 10.93 1.56
N LYS A 84 -20.69 11.96 1.73
CA LYS A 84 -20.77 12.89 2.88
C LYS A 84 -22.11 13.62 2.92
N ARG A 85 -22.60 14.10 1.77
CA ARG A 85 -23.88 14.82 1.67
C ARG A 85 -25.07 13.90 1.94
N LEU A 86 -25.02 12.65 1.48
CA LEU A 86 -26.04 11.64 1.79
C LEU A 86 -26.05 11.26 3.27
N ALA A 87 -24.87 11.15 3.90
CA ALA A 87 -24.76 10.88 5.33
C ALA A 87 -25.36 12.03 6.16
N THR A 88 -25.04 13.29 5.81
CA THR A 88 -25.66 14.47 6.43
C THR A 88 -27.16 14.52 6.21
N LEU A 89 -27.64 14.22 5.00
CA LEU A 89 -29.08 14.16 4.70
C LEU A 89 -29.77 13.08 5.54
N TYR A 90 -29.16 11.89 5.65
CA TYR A 90 -29.70 10.80 6.45
C TYR A 90 -29.80 11.21 7.92
N ALA A 91 -28.71 11.70 8.53
CA ALA A 91 -28.71 12.19 9.91
C ALA A 91 -29.82 13.22 10.17
N LYS A 92 -29.94 14.24 9.31
CA LYS A 92 -31.00 15.26 9.40
C LYS A 92 -32.41 14.68 9.26
N SER A 93 -32.57 13.64 8.45
CA SER A 93 -33.87 13.03 8.16
C SER A 93 -34.32 12.03 9.23
N THR A 94 -33.38 11.48 10.00
CA THR A 94 -33.66 10.49 11.05
C THR A 94 -33.55 11.04 12.46
N ALA A 95 -32.96 12.22 12.65
CA ALA A 95 -32.88 12.88 13.94
C ALA A 95 -34.26 13.35 14.42
N PRO A 96 -34.55 13.27 15.74
CA PRO A 96 -35.73 13.90 16.31
C PRO A 96 -35.79 15.40 16.00
N ARG A 97 -37.01 15.94 15.93
CA ARG A 97 -37.20 17.36 15.63
C ARG A 97 -36.55 18.22 16.71
N GLY A 98 -35.70 19.17 16.30
CA GLY A 98 -35.00 20.06 17.20
C GLY A 98 -33.65 19.53 17.71
N THR A 99 -33.23 18.32 17.32
CA THR A 99 -31.89 17.83 17.62
C THR A 99 -30.84 18.64 16.85
N GLU A 100 -29.89 19.21 17.58
CA GLU A 100 -28.70 19.83 17.02
C GLU A 100 -27.66 18.74 16.68
N LEU A 101 -27.25 18.69 15.41
CA LEU A 101 -26.31 17.70 14.91
C LEU A 101 -24.89 18.26 14.89
N ARG A 102 -23.95 17.49 15.42
CA ARG A 102 -22.49 17.71 15.42
C ARG A 102 -21.90 17.55 14.01
N GLY A 103 -22.55 16.76 13.14
CA GLY A 103 -22.16 16.57 11.75
C GLY A 103 -21.29 15.34 11.49
N ASP A 104 -21.02 14.54 12.52
CA ASP A 104 -20.27 13.30 12.50
C ASP A 104 -21.07 12.08 12.99
N GLU A 105 -22.37 12.23 13.30
CA GLU A 105 -23.24 11.14 13.75
C GLU A 105 -23.37 10.00 12.73
N VAL A 106 -23.26 10.36 11.45
CA VAL A 106 -23.32 9.43 10.33
C VAL A 106 -22.14 9.74 9.43
N VAL A 107 -21.21 8.81 9.36
CA VAL A 107 -19.99 8.94 8.58
C VAL A 107 -20.16 8.23 7.23
N ALA A 108 -19.71 8.87 6.17
CA ALA A 108 -19.72 8.25 4.85
C ALA A 108 -18.70 7.11 4.78
N GLY A 109 -19.18 5.92 4.41
CA GLY A 109 -18.33 4.79 4.07
C GLY A 109 -17.51 5.02 2.80
N GLN A 110 -16.50 4.18 2.61
CA GLN A 110 -15.74 4.11 1.37
C GLN A 110 -16.67 3.62 0.23
N PRO A 111 -16.66 4.26 -0.95
CA PRO A 111 -17.42 3.80 -2.11
C PRO A 111 -17.08 2.34 -2.47
N THR A 112 -18.11 1.51 -2.62
CA THR A 112 -18.00 0.13 -3.10
C THR A 112 -18.77 -0.01 -4.41
N VAL A 113 -18.06 -0.40 -5.47
CA VAL A 113 -18.59 -0.67 -6.80
C VAL A 113 -18.67 -2.18 -6.99
N LEU A 114 -19.82 -2.68 -7.44
CA LEU A 114 -19.96 -4.05 -7.93
C LEU A 114 -20.30 -4.01 -9.42
N VAL A 115 -19.47 -4.65 -10.23
CA VAL A 115 -19.65 -4.84 -11.66
C VAL A 115 -20.03 -6.29 -11.91
N GLN A 116 -21.15 -6.50 -12.57
CA GLN A 116 -21.58 -7.85 -12.99
C GLN A 116 -21.39 -7.93 -14.50
N LEU A 117 -20.56 -8.87 -14.95
CA LEU A 117 -20.17 -9.05 -16.33
C LEU A 117 -20.61 -10.43 -16.81
N ASP A 118 -20.94 -10.57 -18.08
CA ASP A 118 -21.23 -11.88 -18.67
C ASP A 118 -19.93 -12.68 -18.86
N ASP A 119 -18.83 -12.01 -19.18
CA ASP A 119 -17.49 -12.59 -19.38
C ASP A 119 -16.41 -11.75 -18.66
N LEU A 120 -15.56 -12.42 -17.87
CA LEU A 120 -14.44 -11.82 -17.14
C LEU A 120 -13.13 -11.81 -17.95
N ASP A 121 -13.06 -12.48 -19.11
CA ASP A 121 -11.87 -12.61 -19.96
C ASP A 121 -11.80 -11.60 -21.12
N ARG A 122 -12.33 -10.39 -20.91
CA ARG A 122 -12.33 -9.36 -21.95
C ARG A 122 -11.05 -8.49 -21.97
N PRO A 123 -10.63 -7.97 -23.15
CA PRO A 123 -9.56 -7.00 -23.24
C PRO A 123 -9.80 -5.76 -22.37
N GLY A 124 -8.77 -5.27 -21.66
CA GLY A 124 -8.87 -4.11 -20.77
C GLY A 124 -9.32 -4.41 -19.33
N MET A 125 -9.38 -5.70 -18.96
CA MET A 125 -9.51 -6.11 -17.55
C MET A 125 -8.22 -5.81 -16.77
N PRO A 126 -8.30 -5.35 -15.52
CA PRO A 126 -7.12 -5.17 -14.67
C PRO A 126 -6.39 -6.51 -14.51
N ARG A 127 -5.10 -6.57 -14.82
CA ARG A 127 -4.28 -7.80 -14.71
C ARG A 127 -3.91 -8.17 -13.26
N PHE A 128 -4.43 -7.42 -12.29
CA PHE A 128 -4.19 -7.63 -10.85
C PHE A 128 -5.54 -7.83 -10.19
N VAL A 129 -6.01 -9.06 -10.26
CA VAL A 129 -7.17 -9.53 -9.56
C VAL A 129 -6.68 -10.71 -8.75
N ASP A 130 -6.71 -10.60 -7.43
CA ASP A 130 -6.68 -11.81 -6.60
C ASP A 130 -7.95 -12.59 -6.92
N PHE A 131 -7.78 -13.67 -7.66
CA PHE A 131 -8.83 -14.64 -7.86
C PHE A 131 -8.88 -15.56 -6.65
N ASP A 132 -10.05 -15.66 -6.04
CA ASP A 132 -10.42 -16.86 -5.26
C ASP A 132 -11.20 -17.85 -6.15
N SER A 133 -11.64 -17.42 -7.35
CA SER A 133 -12.25 -18.26 -8.41
C SER A 133 -12.24 -17.54 -9.76
N ASP A 134 -12.38 -18.26 -10.88
CA ASP A 134 -12.55 -17.74 -12.26
C ASP A 134 -13.79 -16.82 -12.43
N HIS A 135 -14.54 -16.58 -11.35
CA HIS A 135 -15.84 -15.93 -11.34
C HIS A 135 -15.93 -14.72 -10.40
N LEU A 136 -14.92 -14.48 -9.56
CA LEU A 136 -14.88 -13.40 -8.57
C LEU A 136 -13.53 -12.67 -8.61
N ALA A 137 -13.63 -11.36 -8.61
CA ALA A 137 -12.50 -10.48 -8.76
C ALA A 137 -12.63 -9.25 -7.84
N PHE A 138 -11.54 -8.89 -7.15
CA PHE A 138 -11.47 -7.72 -6.27
C PHE A 138 -10.31 -6.81 -6.68
N LEU A 139 -10.57 -5.51 -6.68
CA LEU A 139 -9.58 -4.47 -6.87
C LEU A 139 -9.82 -3.32 -5.88
N LYS A 140 -8.82 -3.04 -5.05
CA LYS A 140 -8.75 -1.77 -4.31
C LYS A 140 -8.11 -0.72 -5.20
N THR A 141 -8.79 0.39 -5.43
CA THR A 141 -8.29 1.46 -6.30
C THR A 141 -8.68 2.83 -5.76
N THR A 142 -8.18 3.89 -6.38
CA THR A 142 -8.47 5.27 -6.02
C THR A 142 -8.89 6.05 -7.26
N ARG A 143 -9.82 7.00 -7.10
CA ARG A 143 -10.20 7.94 -8.15
C ARG A 143 -10.36 9.32 -7.54
N ASN A 144 -9.71 10.33 -8.12
CA ASN A 144 -9.70 11.70 -7.59
C ASN A 144 -9.35 11.74 -6.09
N GLY A 145 -8.37 10.94 -5.66
CA GLY A 145 -7.94 10.82 -4.25
C GLY A 145 -8.87 10.02 -3.34
N ILE A 146 -9.99 9.49 -3.85
CA ILE A 146 -10.96 8.76 -3.04
C ILE A 146 -10.73 7.26 -3.21
N PRO A 147 -10.38 6.52 -2.14
CA PRO A 147 -10.28 5.07 -2.20
C PRO A 147 -11.65 4.47 -2.48
N MET A 148 -11.69 3.39 -3.26
CA MET A 148 -12.89 2.63 -3.55
C MET A 148 -12.55 1.15 -3.72
N ASN A 149 -13.53 0.31 -3.42
CA ASN A 149 -13.44 -1.11 -3.70
C ASN A 149 -14.22 -1.42 -4.96
N VAL A 150 -13.62 -2.16 -5.88
CA VAL A 150 -14.26 -2.62 -7.12
C VAL A 150 -14.31 -4.13 -7.09
N TRP A 151 -15.53 -4.64 -7.00
CA TRP A 151 -15.84 -6.05 -7.12
C TRP A 151 -16.32 -6.34 -8.52
N MET A 152 -15.88 -7.45 -9.09
CA MET A 152 -16.27 -7.92 -10.41
C MET A 152 -16.70 -9.38 -10.28
N THR A 153 -17.87 -9.72 -10.81
CA THR A 153 -18.43 -11.07 -10.76
C THR A 153 -19.06 -11.44 -12.10
N ASN A 154 -19.06 -12.71 -12.47
CA ASN A 154 -19.91 -13.24 -13.53
C ASN A 154 -20.97 -14.21 -12.98
N SER A 155 -21.80 -14.75 -13.88
CA SER A 155 -22.87 -15.69 -13.54
C SER A 155 -22.36 -17.00 -12.92
N GLY A 156 -21.10 -17.37 -13.13
CA GLY A 156 -20.50 -18.58 -12.57
C GLY A 156 -20.26 -18.51 -11.06
N PHE A 157 -20.22 -17.32 -10.46
CA PHE A 157 -20.06 -17.17 -9.00
C PHE A 157 -21.34 -17.53 -8.23
N GLY A 158 -22.50 -17.37 -8.88
CA GLY A 158 -23.81 -17.60 -8.29
C GLY A 158 -24.85 -16.63 -8.84
N ASP A 159 -26.08 -16.74 -8.33
CA ASP A 159 -27.17 -15.87 -8.76
C ASP A 159 -26.79 -14.38 -8.60
N PRO A 160 -26.87 -13.55 -9.66
CA PRO A 160 -26.41 -12.16 -9.62
C PRO A 160 -27.12 -11.31 -8.56
N ARG A 161 -28.39 -11.57 -8.28
CA ARG A 161 -29.18 -10.82 -7.30
C ARG A 161 -28.73 -11.18 -5.88
N ASN A 162 -28.56 -12.45 -5.59
CA ASN A 162 -28.11 -12.94 -4.29
C ASN A 162 -26.66 -12.55 -4.02
N THR A 163 -25.78 -12.65 -5.02
CA THR A 163 -24.39 -12.18 -4.96
C THR A 163 -24.32 -10.71 -4.58
N ARG A 164 -25.07 -9.86 -5.28
CA ARG A 164 -25.15 -8.41 -4.96
C ARG A 164 -25.64 -8.18 -3.53
N ALA A 165 -26.69 -8.89 -3.11
CA ALA A 165 -27.25 -8.74 -1.77
C ALA A 165 -26.26 -9.17 -0.67
N ALA A 166 -25.55 -10.28 -0.88
CA ALA A 166 -24.55 -10.84 0.02
C ALA A 166 -23.33 -9.92 0.14
N LEU A 167 -22.68 -9.62 -0.99
CA LEU A 167 -21.43 -8.85 -1.05
C LEU A 167 -21.61 -7.42 -0.55
N LEU A 168 -22.64 -6.71 -1.03
CA LEU A 168 -22.86 -5.35 -0.57
C LEU A 168 -23.26 -5.31 0.91
N ARG A 169 -23.85 -6.39 1.47
CA ARG A 169 -24.18 -6.41 2.91
C ARG A 169 -22.92 -6.65 3.72
N LEU A 170 -22.09 -7.57 3.28
CA LEU A 170 -20.79 -7.84 3.89
C LEU A 170 -19.92 -6.57 3.92
N SER A 171 -19.79 -5.88 2.78
CA SER A 171 -19.01 -4.64 2.68
C SER A 171 -19.54 -3.52 3.59
N ALA A 172 -20.86 -3.32 3.64
CA ALA A 172 -21.45 -2.31 4.51
C ALA A 172 -21.26 -2.65 6.00
N GLU A 173 -21.42 -3.91 6.37
CA GLU A 173 -21.18 -4.38 7.74
C GLU A 173 -19.72 -4.19 8.15
N HIS A 174 -18.78 -4.59 7.28
CA HIS A 174 -17.34 -4.49 7.52
C HIS A 174 -16.91 -3.04 7.75
N GLN A 175 -17.32 -2.11 6.87
CA GLN A 175 -16.99 -0.70 7.02
C GLN A 175 -17.65 -0.07 8.25
N SER A 176 -18.92 -0.41 8.54
CA SER A 176 -19.60 0.12 9.73
C SER A 176 -18.90 -0.35 11.00
N LEU A 177 -18.52 -1.63 11.06
CA LEU A 177 -17.79 -2.18 12.20
C LEU A 177 -16.44 -1.48 12.38
N LYS A 178 -15.70 -1.25 11.28
CA LYS A 178 -14.44 -0.51 11.31
C LYS A 178 -14.59 0.88 11.96
N TYR A 179 -15.59 1.66 11.54
CA TYR A 179 -15.82 2.99 12.13
C TYR A 179 -16.25 2.92 13.59
N VAL A 180 -17.12 1.98 13.95
CA VAL A 180 -17.52 1.76 15.35
C VAL A 180 -16.32 1.39 16.23
N LEU A 181 -15.45 0.48 15.76
CA LEU A 181 -14.25 0.11 16.50
C LEU A 181 -13.28 1.29 16.63
N ARG A 182 -13.13 2.11 15.59
CA ARG A 182 -12.32 3.34 15.65
C ARG A 182 -12.86 4.31 16.70
N ASP A 183 -14.17 4.52 16.75
CA ASP A 183 -14.79 5.45 17.70
C ASP A 183 -14.72 4.93 19.14
N ILE A 184 -14.81 3.61 19.35
CA ILE A 184 -14.49 2.95 20.64
C ILE A 184 -13.02 3.19 20.99
N THR A 185 -12.10 2.96 20.06
CA THR A 185 -10.65 3.11 20.29
C THR A 185 -10.28 4.55 20.65
N SER A 186 -10.90 5.51 19.97
CA SER A 186 -10.65 6.95 20.17
C SER A 186 -11.34 7.52 21.41
N GLY A 187 -12.14 6.72 22.13
CA GLY A 187 -12.91 7.18 23.29
C GLY A 187 -14.14 8.04 22.96
N ASN A 188 -14.52 8.15 21.68
CA ASN A 188 -15.74 8.84 21.24
C ASN A 188 -17.01 8.08 21.67
N VAL A 189 -16.88 6.77 21.87
CA VAL A 189 -17.92 5.89 22.40
C VAL A 189 -17.42 5.31 23.73
N VAL A 190 -18.04 5.76 24.82
CA VAL A 190 -17.70 5.33 26.18
C VAL A 190 -18.51 4.07 26.53
N LEU A 191 -17.83 3.04 27.04
CA LEU A 191 -18.39 1.71 27.33
C LEU A 191 -18.79 1.53 28.81
N GLU A 192 -18.93 2.63 29.55
CA GLU A 192 -19.19 2.62 31.00
C GLU A 192 -20.57 2.04 31.36
N GLY A 193 -20.57 1.03 32.24
CA GLY A 193 -21.77 0.48 32.88
C GLY A 193 -22.77 -0.23 31.96
N GLU A 194 -23.82 -0.82 32.55
CA GLU A 194 -24.94 -1.41 31.81
C GLU A 194 -25.99 -0.34 31.46
N THR A 195 -25.64 0.61 30.60
CA THR A 195 -26.61 1.57 30.05
C THR A 195 -27.36 0.97 28.84
N PRO A 196 -28.58 1.46 28.51
CA PRO A 196 -29.27 1.06 27.28
C PRO A 196 -28.45 1.27 26.01
N GLN A 197 -27.59 2.30 25.98
CA GLN A 197 -26.70 2.63 24.86
C GLN A 197 -25.57 1.61 24.73
N THR A 198 -24.90 1.28 25.83
CA THR A 198 -23.87 0.23 25.87
C THR A 198 -24.46 -1.14 25.51
N ALA A 199 -25.70 -1.43 25.93
CA ALA A 199 -26.42 -2.65 25.55
C ALA A 199 -26.76 -2.72 24.05
N ALA A 200 -27.19 -1.61 23.45
CA ALA A 200 -27.45 -1.51 22.02
C ALA A 200 -26.18 -1.71 21.18
N LEU A 201 -25.06 -1.10 21.61
CA LEU A 201 -23.76 -1.27 20.98
C LEU A 201 -23.26 -2.71 21.07
N GLN A 202 -23.35 -3.35 22.23
CA GLN A 202 -22.99 -4.76 22.39
C GLN A 202 -23.85 -5.68 21.52
N THR A 203 -25.15 -5.38 21.39
CA THR A 203 -26.06 -6.10 20.49
C THR A 203 -25.63 -5.95 19.03
N TYR A 204 -25.23 -4.73 18.63
CA TYR A 204 -24.67 -4.48 17.31
C TYR A 204 -23.40 -5.29 17.07
N LEU A 205 -22.41 -5.22 17.98
CA LEU A 205 -21.14 -5.94 17.85
C LEU A 205 -21.33 -7.46 17.67
N ASN A 206 -22.25 -8.06 18.44
CA ASN A 206 -22.57 -9.48 18.31
C ASN A 206 -23.29 -9.83 16.99
N ASN A 207 -24.13 -8.92 16.47
CA ASN A 207 -24.80 -9.11 15.17
C ASN A 207 -23.85 -8.92 13.99
N ALA A 208 -22.98 -7.92 14.07
CA ALA A 208 -21.91 -7.67 13.11
C ALA A 208 -20.98 -8.87 13.05
N SER A 209 -20.58 -9.41 14.21
CA SER A 209 -19.68 -10.56 14.25
C SER A 209 -20.31 -11.78 13.59
N ARG A 210 -21.59 -12.05 13.88
CA ARG A 210 -22.34 -13.14 13.24
C ARG A 210 -22.51 -12.94 11.74
N THR A 211 -22.62 -11.71 11.27
CA THR A 211 -22.74 -11.42 9.82
C THR A 211 -21.41 -11.63 9.10
N LEU A 212 -20.30 -11.22 9.72
CA LEU A 212 -18.96 -11.30 9.12
C LEU A 212 -18.30 -12.68 9.26
N SER A 213 -18.85 -13.56 10.10
CA SER A 213 -18.36 -14.93 10.28
C SER A 213 -19.25 -16.00 9.64
N LYS A 214 -20.30 -15.62 8.91
CA LYS A 214 -21.26 -16.58 8.36
C LYS A 214 -20.74 -17.14 7.05
N GLU A 215 -20.59 -18.46 6.97
CA GLU A 215 -20.11 -19.16 5.77
C GLU A 215 -21.04 -19.00 4.56
N SER A 216 -22.35 -18.93 4.76
CA SER A 216 -23.31 -18.75 3.65
C SER A 216 -24.43 -17.76 3.93
N ARG A 217 -24.78 -16.97 2.91
CA ARG A 217 -25.92 -16.06 2.93
C ARG A 217 -26.57 -15.93 1.57
N PHE A 218 -27.91 -15.99 1.53
CA PHE A 218 -28.68 -15.97 0.30
C PHE A 218 -28.25 -17.07 -0.71
N GLY A 219 -27.75 -18.21 -0.21
CA GLY A 219 -27.23 -19.29 -1.05
C GLY A 219 -25.84 -19.04 -1.65
N ILE A 220 -25.16 -17.95 -1.25
CA ILE A 220 -23.79 -17.63 -1.67
C ILE A 220 -22.83 -18.06 -0.56
N ASP A 221 -21.80 -18.82 -0.92
CA ASP A 221 -20.64 -19.04 -0.07
C ASP A 221 -19.88 -17.72 0.10
N GLN A 222 -19.86 -17.22 1.33
CA GLN A 222 -19.25 -15.95 1.68
C GLN A 222 -17.78 -16.09 2.04
N THR A 223 -17.24 -17.30 2.14
CA THR A 223 -15.85 -17.56 2.56
C THR A 223 -14.87 -16.77 1.69
N ALA A 224 -15.03 -16.85 0.38
CA ALA A 224 -14.20 -16.10 -0.57
C ALA A 224 -14.35 -14.58 -0.47
N LEU A 225 -15.58 -14.11 -0.26
CA LEU A 225 -15.87 -12.68 -0.09
C LEU A 225 -15.25 -12.13 1.21
N ILE A 226 -15.34 -12.91 2.29
CA ILE A 226 -14.74 -12.59 3.59
C ILE A 226 -13.23 -12.58 3.48
N GLY A 227 -12.64 -13.63 2.89
CA GLY A 227 -11.20 -13.74 2.69
C GLY A 227 -10.62 -12.57 1.91
N LEU A 228 -11.20 -12.22 0.76
CA LEU A 228 -10.77 -11.07 -0.04
C LEU A 228 -10.98 -9.74 0.71
N THR A 229 -12.11 -9.56 1.41
CA THR A 229 -12.33 -8.33 2.20
C THR A 229 -11.27 -8.19 3.29
N GLN A 230 -10.98 -9.26 4.03
CA GLN A 230 -9.98 -9.27 5.10
C GLN A 230 -8.55 -9.10 4.58
N LYS A 231 -8.24 -9.61 3.39
CA LYS A 231 -6.93 -9.42 2.75
C LYS A 231 -6.61 -7.96 2.48
N TYR A 232 -7.63 -7.18 2.10
CA TYR A 232 -7.45 -5.80 1.60
C TYR A 232 -7.96 -4.70 2.53
N GLU A 233 -8.74 -5.04 3.54
CA GLU A 233 -9.30 -4.12 4.51
C GLU A 233 -9.06 -4.56 5.94
N THR A 234 -8.43 -3.69 6.74
CA THR A 234 -8.32 -3.87 8.20
C THR A 234 -9.52 -3.29 8.93
N LEU A 235 -9.86 -3.95 10.04
CA LEU A 235 -10.80 -3.43 11.04
C LEU A 235 -10.10 -2.52 12.06
N CYS A 236 -8.92 -2.91 12.55
CA CYS A 236 -8.06 -2.14 13.47
C CYS A 236 -6.67 -2.81 13.51
N GLY A 237 -5.58 -2.05 13.50
CA GLY A 237 -4.21 -2.61 13.46
C GLY A 237 -3.17 -1.70 14.12
N GLY A 238 -1.91 -2.17 14.19
CA GLY A 238 -0.80 -1.40 14.76
C GLY A 238 -1.01 -1.02 16.23
N ALA A 239 -0.58 0.20 16.60
CA ALA A 239 -0.66 0.72 17.97
C ALA A 239 -2.11 0.87 18.50
N GLU A 240 -3.09 1.06 17.60
CA GLU A 240 -4.51 1.16 17.95
C GLU A 240 -5.07 -0.15 18.52
N LEU A 241 -4.47 -1.30 18.16
CA LEU A 241 -4.96 -2.61 18.58
C LEU A 241 -4.91 -2.79 20.11
N GLN A 242 -3.89 -2.25 20.77
CA GLN A 242 -3.78 -2.33 22.23
C GLN A 242 -4.82 -1.44 22.92
N MET A 243 -5.06 -0.23 22.38
CA MET A 243 -6.10 0.66 22.88
C MET A 243 -7.49 0.04 22.72
N LEU A 244 -7.76 -0.56 21.56
CA LEU A 244 -9.01 -1.27 21.30
C LEU A 244 -9.21 -2.42 22.30
N ARG A 245 -8.17 -3.22 22.56
CA ARG A 245 -8.23 -4.33 23.54
C ARG A 245 -8.61 -3.83 24.92
N ASN A 246 -7.95 -2.77 25.39
CA ASN A 246 -8.22 -2.18 26.71
C ASN A 246 -9.66 -1.66 26.80
N ASN A 247 -10.15 -0.98 25.76
CA ASN A 247 -11.51 -0.42 25.77
C ASN A 247 -12.57 -1.53 25.73
N LEU A 248 -12.34 -2.61 24.97
CA LEU A 248 -13.25 -3.76 24.90
C LEU A 248 -13.25 -4.64 26.17
N ASP A 249 -12.35 -4.44 27.13
CA ASP A 249 -12.42 -5.14 28.43
C ASP A 249 -13.66 -4.72 29.25
N GLN A 250 -14.31 -3.62 28.88
CA GLN A 250 -15.52 -3.10 29.52
C GLN A 250 -16.83 -3.77 29.03
N ILE A 251 -16.78 -4.58 27.98
CA ILE A 251 -17.97 -5.28 27.43
C ILE A 251 -18.01 -6.76 27.81
N ARG A 252 -19.13 -7.43 27.54
CA ARG A 252 -19.29 -8.88 27.83
C ARG A 252 -18.17 -9.71 27.19
N PRO A 253 -17.47 -10.57 27.95
CA PRO A 253 -16.31 -11.34 27.46
C PRO A 253 -16.57 -12.14 26.17
N GLN A 254 -17.76 -12.72 26.05
CA GLN A 254 -18.14 -13.50 24.86
C GLN A 254 -18.20 -12.63 23.58
N ILE A 255 -18.66 -11.38 23.70
CA ILE A 255 -18.77 -10.44 22.57
C ILE A 255 -17.37 -9.92 22.23
N ARG A 256 -16.58 -9.57 23.24
CA ARG A 256 -15.17 -9.20 23.09
C ARG A 256 -14.39 -10.26 22.31
N THR A 257 -14.48 -11.53 22.71
CA THR A 257 -13.79 -12.64 22.03
C THR A 257 -14.18 -12.71 20.55
N LYS A 258 -15.48 -12.63 20.23
CA LYS A 258 -15.95 -12.66 18.83
C LYS A 258 -15.41 -11.50 18.00
N VAL A 259 -15.41 -10.29 18.55
CA VAL A 259 -14.85 -9.10 17.88
C VAL A 259 -13.35 -9.26 17.65
N MET A 260 -12.61 -9.70 18.68
CA MET A 260 -11.16 -9.88 18.59
C MET A 260 -10.75 -10.96 17.59
N VAL A 261 -11.53 -12.04 17.46
CA VAL A 261 -11.29 -13.06 16.41
C VAL A 261 -11.37 -12.43 15.02
N LEU A 262 -12.36 -11.57 14.76
CA LEU A 262 -12.49 -10.89 13.46
C LEU A 262 -11.38 -9.89 13.20
N VAL A 263 -11.00 -9.09 14.20
CA VAL A 263 -9.90 -8.13 14.08
C VAL A 263 -8.58 -8.87 13.83
N ASN A 264 -8.31 -9.94 14.56
CA ASN A 264 -7.09 -10.73 14.38
C ASN A 264 -7.08 -11.43 13.01
N ALA A 265 -8.20 -11.97 12.53
CA ALA A 265 -8.30 -12.60 11.21
C ALA A 265 -8.07 -11.59 10.08
N ALA A 266 -8.61 -10.38 10.19
CA ALA A 266 -8.34 -9.29 9.25
C ALA A 266 -6.86 -8.89 9.25
N ASN A 267 -6.20 -8.90 10.42
CA ASN A 267 -4.78 -8.58 10.53
C ASN A 267 -3.86 -9.73 10.06
N SER A 268 -4.25 -10.99 10.25
CA SER A 268 -3.46 -12.16 9.83
C SER A 268 -3.49 -12.41 8.33
N ASN A 269 -4.57 -11.97 7.65
CA ASN A 269 -4.75 -12.11 6.21
C ASN A 269 -4.19 -10.93 5.41
N GLN A 270 -3.70 -9.87 6.08
CA GLN A 270 -2.93 -8.86 5.38
C GLN A 270 -1.65 -9.49 4.85
N ALA A 271 -1.34 -9.26 3.56
CA ALA A 271 0.05 -9.27 3.17
C ALA A 271 0.76 -8.31 4.12
N PRO A 272 1.80 -8.75 4.86
CA PRO A 272 2.35 -7.93 5.91
C PRO A 272 2.73 -6.57 5.30
N LEU A 273 2.29 -5.49 5.94
CA LEU A 273 2.76 -4.13 5.62
C LEU A 273 4.22 -4.09 6.03
N ASN A 274 5.07 -4.71 5.21
CA ASN A 274 6.50 -4.69 5.38
C ASN A 274 6.94 -3.29 4.96
N SER A 275 7.03 -2.38 5.94
CA SER A 275 8.04 -1.35 5.90
C SER A 275 9.38 -2.06 6.09
N ASN A 276 10.22 -2.04 5.06
CA ASN A 276 11.58 -2.55 5.16
C ASN A 276 12.51 -1.35 5.41
N GLY A 277 13.41 -1.48 6.39
CA GLY A 277 14.30 -0.40 6.82
C GLY A 277 13.69 0.53 7.89
N PRO A 278 14.45 1.54 8.35
CA PRO A 278 14.02 2.47 9.40
C PRO A 278 12.76 3.27 9.04
N GLU A 279 11.99 3.67 10.06
CA GLU A 279 10.79 4.50 9.86
C GLU A 279 11.16 5.87 9.27
N PHE A 280 10.44 6.30 8.22
CA PHE A 280 10.58 7.64 7.66
C PHE A 280 9.22 8.27 7.32
N GLN A 281 9.17 9.61 7.39
CA GLN A 281 8.01 10.39 6.98
C GLN A 281 8.15 10.84 5.52
N TRP A 282 7.09 10.64 4.75
CA TRP A 282 7.01 11.18 3.40
C TRP A 282 6.89 12.71 3.45
N GLN A 283 7.73 13.42 2.69
CA GLN A 283 7.83 14.89 2.71
C GLN A 283 7.43 15.53 1.37
N GLY A 284 6.94 14.73 0.41
CA GLY A 284 6.71 15.18 -0.96
C GLY A 284 5.53 16.16 -1.08
N GLY A 285 5.68 17.14 -1.97
CA GLY A 285 4.61 18.09 -2.34
C GLY A 285 3.66 17.56 -3.41
N PHE A 286 3.92 16.37 -3.96
CA PHE A 286 3.10 15.76 -5.00
C PHE A 286 1.84 15.13 -4.41
N ASP A 287 0.67 15.49 -4.91
CA ASP A 287 -0.58 14.86 -4.48
C ASP A 287 -0.72 13.42 -5.03
N GLN A 288 -1.77 12.71 -4.60
CA GLN A 288 -1.98 11.32 -5.00
C GLN A 288 -2.18 11.13 -6.52
N VAL A 289 -2.59 12.18 -7.25
CA VAL A 289 -2.75 12.16 -8.71
C VAL A 289 -1.40 12.29 -9.41
N GLU A 290 -0.52 13.13 -8.86
CA GLU A 290 0.86 13.27 -9.35
C GLU A 290 1.69 12.01 -9.07
N LEU A 291 1.55 11.38 -7.90
CA LEU A 291 2.16 10.08 -7.59
C LEU A 291 1.64 8.95 -8.48
N GLN A 292 0.35 8.98 -8.84
CA GLN A 292 -0.21 8.03 -9.80
C GLN A 292 0.29 8.27 -11.23
N ALA A 293 0.72 9.49 -11.59
CA ALA A 293 1.33 9.78 -12.89
C ALA A 293 2.69 9.09 -13.02
N PHE A 294 3.52 9.13 -11.96
CA PHE A 294 4.79 8.39 -11.90
C PHE A 294 4.59 6.87 -12.09
N LEU A 295 3.54 6.29 -11.48
CA LEU A 295 3.23 4.85 -11.61
C LEU A 295 2.53 4.48 -12.94
N ARG A 296 2.05 5.46 -13.70
CA ARG A 296 1.39 5.27 -15.00
C ARG A 296 2.34 5.38 -16.19
N SER A 297 3.63 5.65 -15.96
CA SER A 297 4.64 5.59 -17.02
C SER A 297 4.52 4.24 -17.74
N PRO A 298 4.16 4.21 -19.03
CA PRO A 298 4.09 2.97 -19.79
C PRO A 298 5.47 2.33 -19.74
N ARG A 299 5.53 1.00 -19.54
CA ARG A 299 6.76 0.20 -19.44
C ARG A 299 7.89 0.85 -20.25
N PRO A 300 8.84 1.55 -19.59
CA PRO A 300 9.80 2.37 -20.30
C PRO A 300 10.61 1.49 -21.25
N LEU A 301 10.84 1.97 -22.47
CA LEU A 301 11.67 1.26 -23.44
C LEU A 301 13.12 1.45 -23.01
N ILE A 302 13.66 0.42 -22.37
CA ILE A 302 15.04 0.46 -21.89
C ILE A 302 15.99 0.35 -23.09
N ASN A 303 16.93 1.29 -23.19
CA ASN A 303 17.99 1.22 -24.19
C ASN A 303 18.87 -0.02 -23.92
N VAL A 304 18.97 -0.92 -24.90
CA VAL A 304 19.71 -2.19 -24.78
C VAL A 304 21.20 -1.95 -24.52
N ALA A 305 21.81 -0.93 -25.15
CA ALA A 305 23.20 -0.59 -24.91
C ALA A 305 23.41 -0.04 -23.50
N TRP A 306 22.45 0.75 -22.99
CA TRP A 306 22.47 1.19 -21.59
C TRP A 306 22.39 0.01 -20.63
N MET A 307 21.45 -0.93 -20.85
CA MET A 307 21.27 -2.10 -19.99
C MET A 307 22.48 -3.04 -20.03
N ALA A 308 23.03 -3.30 -21.22
CA ALA A 308 24.23 -4.10 -21.38
C ALA A 308 25.41 -3.50 -20.63
N ASP A 309 25.56 -2.18 -20.70
CA ASP A 309 26.64 -1.46 -20.06
C ASP A 309 26.50 -1.42 -18.52
N VAL A 310 25.30 -1.20 -17.99
CA VAL A 310 25.03 -1.31 -16.53
C VAL A 310 25.31 -2.74 -16.05
N THR A 311 24.85 -3.74 -16.80
CA THR A 311 25.05 -5.16 -16.46
C THR A 311 26.53 -5.55 -16.50
N ALA A 312 27.30 -5.01 -17.45
CA ALA A 312 28.73 -5.34 -17.58
C ALA A 312 29.62 -4.56 -16.61
N ARG A 313 29.29 -3.29 -16.29
CA ARG A 313 30.17 -2.41 -15.51
C ARG A 313 29.79 -2.27 -14.04
N LEU A 314 28.50 -2.21 -13.73
CA LEU A 314 28.02 -1.87 -12.38
C LEU A 314 27.56 -3.08 -11.59
N CYS A 315 26.76 -3.96 -12.19
CA CYS A 315 26.26 -5.17 -11.54
C CYS A 315 27.35 -6.06 -10.90
N PRO A 316 28.54 -6.25 -11.51
CA PRO A 316 29.60 -7.07 -10.93
C PRO A 316 30.20 -6.49 -9.65
N ALA A 317 30.03 -5.18 -9.40
CA ALA A 317 30.49 -4.47 -8.21
C ALA A 317 29.44 -4.40 -7.10
N VAL A 318 28.25 -4.96 -7.31
CA VAL A 318 27.20 -5.09 -6.29
C VAL A 318 27.23 -6.49 -5.70
N CYS A 319 27.13 -6.57 -4.37
CA CYS A 319 27.17 -7.81 -3.63
C CYS A 319 25.91 -7.99 -2.78
N ARG A 320 25.56 -9.25 -2.57
CA ARG A 320 24.66 -9.65 -1.50
C ARG A 320 25.47 -9.76 -0.22
N ILE A 321 24.98 -9.13 0.83
CA ILE A 321 25.49 -9.28 2.18
C ILE A 321 24.65 -10.37 2.84
N ASP A 322 25.30 -11.46 3.28
CA ASP A 322 24.67 -12.56 3.99
C ASP A 322 25.16 -12.55 5.46
N PHE A 323 24.22 -12.68 6.42
CA PHE A 323 24.51 -12.89 7.84
C PHE A 323 24.04 -14.29 8.24
N PRO A 324 24.86 -15.34 8.06
CA PRO A 324 24.43 -16.73 8.24
C PRO A 324 23.86 -17.03 9.63
N ALA A 325 24.41 -16.39 10.68
CA ALA A 325 24.00 -16.61 12.06
C ALA A 325 22.56 -16.18 12.36
N ILE A 326 22.05 -15.16 11.65
CA ILE A 326 20.72 -14.57 11.88
C ILE A 326 19.79 -14.70 10.67
N GLY A 327 20.25 -15.33 9.57
CA GLY A 327 19.46 -15.53 8.35
C GLY A 327 19.08 -14.24 7.62
N ARG A 328 19.70 -13.10 7.96
CA ARG A 328 19.44 -11.79 7.34
C ARG A 328 20.27 -11.61 6.08
N LYS A 329 19.69 -10.90 5.11
CA LYS A 329 20.34 -10.55 3.85
C LYS A 329 20.13 -9.08 3.53
N ALA A 330 21.12 -8.46 2.89
CA ALA A 330 21.09 -7.07 2.46
C ALA A 330 21.89 -6.88 1.16
N THR A 331 21.99 -5.65 0.69
CA THR A 331 22.82 -5.29 -0.46
C THR A 331 23.96 -4.36 -0.03
N GLY A 332 25.11 -4.51 -0.67
CA GLY A 332 26.22 -3.55 -0.60
C GLY A 332 26.95 -3.47 -1.93
N PHE A 333 27.85 -2.53 -2.08
CA PHE A 333 28.58 -2.35 -3.34
C PHE A 333 29.96 -1.74 -3.14
N LEU A 334 30.88 -2.04 -4.07
CA LEU A 334 32.26 -1.53 -4.04
C LEU A 334 32.30 -0.06 -4.41
N VAL A 335 32.96 0.75 -3.59
CA VAL A 335 33.23 2.18 -3.86
C VAL A 335 34.73 2.46 -4.01
N ALA A 336 35.58 1.53 -3.58
CA ALA A 336 37.01 1.50 -3.87
C ALA A 336 37.46 0.03 -4.04
N LYS A 337 38.77 -0.18 -4.21
CA LYS A 337 39.34 -1.52 -4.47
C LYS A 337 38.99 -2.58 -3.42
N ASP A 338 38.86 -2.18 -2.16
CA ASP A 338 38.61 -3.02 -1.00
C ASP A 338 37.56 -2.42 -0.03
N LEU A 339 36.77 -1.44 -0.49
CA LEU A 339 35.79 -0.75 0.34
C LEU A 339 34.36 -0.96 -0.17
N ILE A 340 33.48 -1.34 0.75
CA ILE A 340 32.04 -1.57 0.53
C ILE A 340 31.22 -0.51 1.25
N LEU A 341 30.21 0.00 0.56
CA LEU A 341 29.21 0.88 1.15
C LEU A 341 27.87 0.13 1.30
N THR A 342 27.23 0.31 2.45
CA THR A 342 25.87 -0.17 2.76
C THR A 342 25.27 0.69 3.88
N ASN A 343 24.14 0.30 4.44
CA ASN A 343 23.47 1.02 5.52
C ASN A 343 23.97 0.61 6.91
N TRP A 344 23.91 1.51 7.89
CA TRP A 344 24.25 1.17 9.27
C TRP A 344 23.28 0.13 9.86
N HIS A 345 21.97 0.28 9.60
CA HIS A 345 20.97 -0.66 10.11
C HIS A 345 21.16 -2.10 9.59
N VAL A 346 21.92 -2.30 8.50
CA VAL A 346 22.25 -3.64 7.99
C VAL A 346 23.16 -4.40 8.96
N ILE A 347 24.03 -3.70 9.69
CA ILE A 347 24.93 -4.30 10.69
C ILE A 347 24.39 -4.19 12.12
N GLU A 348 23.51 -3.23 12.39
CA GLU A 348 22.89 -2.98 13.70
C GLU A 348 21.48 -2.42 13.51
N GLU A 349 20.47 -3.31 13.41
CA GLU A 349 19.09 -2.94 13.05
C GLU A 349 18.39 -2.24 14.21
N PHE A 350 18.59 -2.75 15.43
CA PHE A 350 18.13 -2.14 16.67
C PHE A 350 19.32 -1.84 17.59
N PRO A 351 19.24 -0.76 18.40
CA PRO A 351 20.26 -0.50 19.43
C PRO A 351 20.47 -1.72 20.33
N GLY A 352 21.70 -2.22 20.40
CA GLY A 352 22.05 -3.41 21.17
C GLY A 352 22.13 -4.71 20.36
N ASP A 353 21.82 -4.68 19.04
CA ASP A 353 22.18 -5.76 18.13
C ASP A 353 23.69 -6.06 18.23
N PRO A 354 24.11 -7.33 18.10
CA PRO A 354 25.50 -7.72 18.29
C PRO A 354 26.35 -7.35 17.06
N ARG A 355 26.54 -6.03 16.82
CA ARG A 355 27.22 -5.46 15.65
C ARG A 355 28.58 -6.12 15.39
N ASP A 356 29.38 -6.30 16.42
CA ASP A 356 30.72 -6.88 16.28
C ASP A 356 30.66 -8.36 15.82
N ALA A 357 29.67 -9.12 16.28
CA ALA A 357 29.43 -10.47 15.81
C ALA A 357 28.89 -10.49 14.37
N ASN A 358 27.98 -9.55 14.05
CA ASN A 358 27.45 -9.36 12.69
C ASN A 358 28.58 -9.05 11.71
N LEU A 359 29.48 -8.11 12.04
CA LEU A 359 30.65 -7.78 11.23
C LEU A 359 31.61 -8.97 11.08
N ALA A 360 31.86 -9.73 12.15
CA ALA A 360 32.74 -10.89 12.11
C ALA A 360 32.19 -12.05 11.24
N GLY A 361 30.87 -12.21 11.23
CA GLY A 361 30.13 -13.22 10.47
C GLY A 361 29.63 -12.77 9.10
N MET A 362 29.88 -11.53 8.71
CA MET A 362 29.40 -10.94 7.45
C MET A 362 30.09 -11.59 6.24
N GLU A 363 29.26 -12.07 5.31
CA GLU A 363 29.69 -12.70 4.06
C GLU A 363 29.22 -11.87 2.86
N LEU A 364 30.13 -11.64 1.92
CA LEU A 364 29.91 -10.82 0.73
C LEU A 364 29.95 -11.68 -0.54
N CYS A 365 28.85 -11.72 -1.29
CA CYS A 365 28.71 -12.54 -2.50
C CYS A 365 28.42 -11.67 -3.73
N PHE A 366 29.37 -11.58 -4.67
CA PHE A 366 29.21 -10.85 -5.93
C PHE A 366 28.66 -11.76 -7.04
N THR A 367 27.35 -11.98 -7.01
CA THR A 367 26.69 -13.02 -7.84
C THR A 367 26.73 -12.78 -9.36
N GLN A 368 27.05 -11.56 -9.80
CA GLN A 368 27.21 -11.19 -11.22
C GLN A 368 28.68 -10.88 -11.58
N SER A 369 29.63 -11.45 -10.84
CA SER A 369 31.06 -11.29 -11.09
C SER A 369 31.67 -12.50 -11.80
N SER A 370 32.97 -12.43 -12.09
CA SER A 370 33.76 -13.56 -12.59
C SER A 370 33.89 -14.72 -11.60
N GLN A 371 33.59 -14.51 -10.31
CA GLN A 371 33.65 -15.54 -9.26
C GLN A 371 32.34 -15.54 -8.43
N PRO A 372 31.19 -15.91 -9.00
CA PRO A 372 29.86 -15.67 -8.41
C PRO A 372 29.55 -16.52 -7.17
N THR A 373 30.32 -17.57 -6.91
CA THR A 373 30.20 -18.46 -5.74
C THR A 373 31.22 -18.16 -4.64
N ARG A 374 32.18 -17.25 -4.90
CA ARG A 374 33.20 -16.91 -3.92
C ARG A 374 32.62 -15.98 -2.85
N VAL A 375 32.93 -16.33 -1.61
CA VAL A 375 32.58 -15.53 -0.43
C VAL A 375 33.77 -14.67 -0.04
N PHE A 376 33.55 -13.36 0.05
CA PHE A 376 34.52 -12.42 0.62
C PHE A 376 34.14 -12.08 2.07
N LYS A 377 35.13 -11.73 2.89
CA LYS A 377 34.95 -11.42 4.31
C LYS A 377 35.61 -10.08 4.64
N LEU A 378 35.15 -9.47 5.72
CA LEU A 378 35.78 -8.25 6.25
C LEU A 378 37.17 -8.53 6.82
N VAL A 379 38.03 -7.51 6.90
CA VAL A 379 39.35 -7.63 7.52
C VAL A 379 39.23 -8.01 9.02
N ARG A 380 40.03 -8.96 9.49
CA ARG A 380 39.85 -9.64 10.80
C ARG A 380 40.83 -9.22 11.90
N ASN A 381 41.55 -8.11 11.74
CA ASN A 381 42.62 -7.76 12.66
C ASN A 381 42.11 -7.29 14.05
N SER A 382 40.88 -6.77 14.16
CA SER A 382 40.11 -6.53 15.42
C SER A 382 38.63 -6.20 15.09
N PRO A 383 37.62 -6.52 15.93
CA PRO A 383 36.27 -5.98 15.78
C PRO A 383 36.31 -4.45 15.82
N GLY A 384 35.77 -3.80 14.78
CA GLY A 384 35.82 -2.34 14.61
C GLY A 384 36.86 -1.82 13.61
N GLN A 385 37.89 -2.59 13.21
CA GLN A 385 38.84 -2.14 12.17
C GLN A 385 38.29 -2.25 10.75
N ALA A 386 37.36 -3.18 10.52
CA ALA A 386 36.66 -3.24 9.25
C ALA A 386 35.73 -2.04 9.04
N LEU A 387 35.27 -1.40 10.13
CA LEU A 387 34.43 -0.21 10.08
C LEU A 387 35.32 1.02 9.89
N ILE A 388 35.42 1.48 8.64
CA ILE A 388 36.26 2.63 8.29
C ILE A 388 35.58 3.94 8.69
N LYS A 389 34.28 4.03 8.42
CA LYS A 389 33.44 5.17 8.76
C LYS A 389 31.99 4.69 8.84
N GLY A 390 31.18 5.30 9.70
CA GLY A 390 29.76 5.05 9.72
C GLY A 390 29.00 6.15 10.46
N SER A 391 27.73 6.27 10.16
CA SER A 391 26.79 7.18 10.79
C SER A 391 25.55 6.38 11.14
N ALA A 392 25.20 6.36 12.43
CA ALA A 392 24.08 5.57 12.94
C ALA A 392 22.72 6.05 12.36
N VAL A 393 21.68 5.24 12.60
CA VAL A 393 20.31 5.47 12.09
C VAL A 393 19.79 6.88 12.40
N ALA A 394 20.08 7.41 13.60
CA ALA A 394 19.64 8.73 14.03
C ALA A 394 20.26 9.92 13.25
N GLN A 395 21.25 9.64 12.39
CA GLN A 395 21.95 10.64 11.58
C GLN A 395 21.74 10.34 10.09
N GLN A 396 22.65 9.59 9.46
CA GLN A 396 22.65 9.36 8.01
C GLN A 396 22.56 7.88 7.62
N ASP A 397 22.59 6.94 8.56
CA ASP A 397 22.41 5.50 8.34
C ASP A 397 23.28 4.87 7.23
N TYR A 398 24.58 5.15 7.23
CA TYR A 398 25.52 4.53 6.29
C TYR A 398 26.71 3.91 7.02
N VAL A 399 27.35 2.93 6.38
CA VAL A 399 28.60 2.37 6.86
C VAL A 399 29.52 2.00 5.70
N LEU A 400 30.79 2.41 5.82
CA LEU A 400 31.89 2.10 4.92
C LEU A 400 32.76 1.02 5.56
N LEU A 401 32.86 -0.13 4.90
CA LEU A 401 33.49 -1.34 5.41
C LEU A 401 34.68 -1.77 4.55
N ARG A 402 35.76 -2.23 5.18
CA ARG A 402 36.94 -2.78 4.48
C ARG A 402 36.91 -4.30 4.39
N VAL A 403 37.07 -4.80 3.17
CA VAL A 403 37.15 -6.22 2.83
C VAL A 403 38.59 -6.72 2.97
N SER A 404 38.79 -8.02 3.16
CA SER A 404 40.10 -8.62 3.46
C SER A 404 41.11 -8.59 2.30
N GLU A 405 40.70 -8.22 1.09
CA GLU A 405 41.52 -8.25 -0.12
C GLU A 405 41.06 -7.21 -1.15
N ASP A 406 41.85 -7.01 -2.20
CA ASP A 406 41.50 -6.17 -3.35
C ASP A 406 40.45 -6.88 -4.22
N VAL A 407 39.19 -6.76 -3.82
CA VAL A 407 38.06 -7.41 -4.50
C VAL A 407 37.92 -6.91 -5.94
N ALA A 408 38.19 -5.63 -6.18
CA ALA A 408 38.11 -5.04 -7.51
C ALA A 408 39.07 -5.73 -8.49
N ALA A 409 40.33 -5.92 -8.10
CA ALA A 409 41.32 -6.62 -8.89
C ALA A 409 41.00 -8.12 -9.05
N VAL A 410 40.56 -8.78 -7.97
CA VAL A 410 40.25 -10.22 -7.96
C VAL A 410 39.08 -10.55 -8.88
N LEU A 411 38.06 -9.70 -8.90
CA LEU A 411 36.88 -9.89 -9.73
C LEU A 411 37.01 -9.26 -11.13
N GLY A 412 37.99 -8.38 -11.34
CA GLY A 412 38.15 -7.61 -12.57
C GLY A 412 37.04 -6.57 -12.75
N VAL A 413 36.59 -5.93 -11.67
CA VAL A 413 35.44 -5.02 -11.65
C VAL A 413 35.87 -3.60 -11.33
N THR A 414 35.15 -2.62 -11.86
CA THR A 414 35.38 -1.19 -11.53
C THR A 414 34.45 -0.79 -10.38
N PRO A 415 34.96 -0.29 -9.25
CA PRO A 415 34.13 0.24 -8.18
C PRO A 415 33.25 1.42 -8.64
N PHE A 416 32.15 1.67 -7.93
CA PHE A 416 31.30 2.83 -8.16
C PHE A 416 32.07 4.12 -7.85
N GLY A 417 32.14 5.03 -8.82
CA GLY A 417 32.73 6.35 -8.59
C GLY A 417 31.80 7.23 -7.75
N CYS A 418 32.30 7.72 -6.61
CA CYS A 418 31.58 8.72 -5.81
C CYS A 418 32.03 10.13 -6.22
N LYS A 419 31.08 11.03 -6.51
CA LYS A 419 31.37 12.42 -6.87
C LYS A 419 30.69 13.38 -5.90
N ALA A 420 31.38 14.44 -5.50
CA ALA A 420 30.87 15.47 -4.57
C ALA A 420 29.53 16.08 -5.03
N ASN A 421 29.42 16.34 -6.33
CA ASN A 421 28.27 17.02 -6.93
C ASN A 421 27.24 16.06 -7.53
N SER A 422 27.32 14.76 -7.23
CA SER A 422 26.33 13.79 -7.70
C SER A 422 25.03 13.98 -6.93
N GLN A 423 24.00 14.47 -7.62
CA GLN A 423 22.68 14.67 -7.02
C GLN A 423 21.60 14.14 -7.96
N PRO A 424 20.56 13.50 -7.41
CA PRO A 424 19.38 13.17 -8.19
C PRO A 424 18.67 14.45 -8.62
N VAL A 425 17.74 14.33 -9.56
CA VAL A 425 16.88 15.45 -10.00
C VAL A 425 15.43 14.99 -9.93
N VAL A 426 14.55 15.82 -9.38
CA VAL A 426 13.11 15.53 -9.31
C VAL A 426 12.56 15.28 -10.72
N ARG A 427 11.72 14.25 -10.88
CA ARG A 427 11.18 13.77 -12.18
C ARG A 427 12.23 13.29 -13.19
N GLN A 428 13.41 12.89 -12.73
CA GLN A 428 14.40 12.21 -13.56
C GLN A 428 14.54 10.73 -13.17
N PRO A 429 15.22 9.92 -14.02
CA PRO A 429 15.46 8.53 -13.74
C PRO A 429 16.25 8.32 -12.45
N ILE A 430 15.84 7.29 -11.70
CA ILE A 430 16.63 6.71 -10.62
C ILE A 430 16.48 5.19 -10.70
N HIS A 431 17.61 4.51 -10.80
CA HIS A 431 17.66 3.07 -10.99
C HIS A 431 18.35 2.41 -9.81
N MET A 432 17.82 1.28 -9.34
CA MET A 432 18.38 0.55 -8.21
C MET A 432 18.95 -0.78 -8.67
N ILE A 433 20.19 -1.09 -8.28
CA ILE A 433 20.81 -2.40 -8.49
C ILE A 433 20.81 -3.14 -7.15
N GLN A 434 20.11 -4.26 -7.05
CA GLN A 434 19.67 -4.77 -5.75
C GLN A 434 19.57 -6.30 -5.68
N HIS A 435 19.62 -6.84 -4.47
CA HIS A 435 19.28 -8.23 -4.15
C HIS A 435 17.91 -8.31 -3.44
N PRO A 436 16.80 -8.14 -4.16
CA PRO A 436 15.47 -8.19 -3.56
C PRO A 436 15.17 -9.59 -3.05
N GLY A 437 14.58 -9.67 -1.86
CA GLY A 437 14.40 -10.90 -1.09
C GLY A 437 15.72 -11.59 -0.69
N GLY A 438 16.88 -10.96 -0.88
CA GLY A 438 18.19 -11.62 -0.81
C GLY A 438 18.41 -12.68 -1.90
N GLY A 439 17.69 -12.56 -3.02
CA GLY A 439 17.73 -13.46 -4.17
C GLY A 439 18.80 -13.10 -5.20
N ALA A 440 18.49 -13.38 -6.47
CA ALA A 440 19.33 -12.99 -7.61
C ALA A 440 19.44 -11.45 -7.72
N LEU A 441 20.53 -10.96 -8.28
CA LEU A 441 20.69 -9.54 -8.56
C LEU A 441 19.65 -9.09 -9.59
N GLN A 442 18.94 -8.00 -9.31
CA GLN A 442 17.92 -7.41 -10.16
C GLN A 442 18.10 -5.90 -10.23
N ILE A 443 17.54 -5.28 -11.29
CA ILE A 443 17.60 -3.82 -11.50
C ILE A 443 16.17 -3.28 -11.56
N SER A 444 15.85 -2.28 -10.71
CA SER A 444 14.64 -1.45 -10.91
C SER A 444 14.99 -0.32 -11.86
N VAL A 445 14.17 -0.13 -12.89
CA VAL A 445 14.37 0.90 -13.92
C VAL A 445 13.17 1.81 -13.99
N ASP A 446 13.37 3.08 -13.63
CA ASP A 446 12.34 4.11 -13.62
C ASP A 446 12.83 5.31 -14.42
N GLU A 447 12.05 5.83 -15.38
CA GLU A 447 12.43 6.99 -16.22
C GLU A 447 12.12 8.35 -15.57
N ASP A 448 11.24 8.34 -14.57
CA ASP A 448 10.82 9.53 -13.83
C ASP A 448 10.75 9.27 -12.31
N GLY A 449 11.52 8.32 -11.77
CA GLY A 449 11.27 7.79 -10.42
C GLY A 449 11.44 8.74 -9.22
N VAL A 450 12.14 9.88 -9.35
CA VAL A 450 12.43 10.79 -8.22
C VAL A 450 11.25 11.71 -7.90
N THR A 451 10.74 11.60 -6.67
CA THR A 451 9.57 12.35 -6.16
C THR A 451 9.92 13.49 -5.22
N GLY A 452 11.12 13.53 -4.67
CA GLY A 452 11.53 14.63 -3.79
C GLY A 452 12.98 14.52 -3.37
N ILE A 453 13.63 15.65 -3.14
CA ILE A 453 15.03 15.74 -2.72
C ILE A 453 15.08 16.71 -1.53
N TYR A 454 15.74 16.29 -0.46
CA TYR A 454 15.80 16.99 0.82
C TYR A 454 17.27 17.10 1.26
N PRO A 455 18.03 18.05 0.70
CA PRO A 455 19.47 18.19 1.00
C PRO A 455 19.76 18.43 2.48
N ASP A 456 18.90 19.19 3.17
CA ASP A 456 19.07 19.54 4.59
C ASP A 456 19.05 18.30 5.51
N SER A 457 18.26 17.29 5.15
CA SER A 457 18.22 16.01 5.86
C SER A 457 19.09 14.93 5.22
N GLY A 458 19.70 15.20 4.06
CA GLY A 458 20.48 14.24 3.29
C GLY A 458 19.64 13.15 2.62
N LYS A 459 18.35 13.39 2.35
CA LYS A 459 17.41 12.35 1.87
C LYS A 459 16.90 12.61 0.45
N VAL A 460 16.54 11.53 -0.24
CA VAL A 460 15.80 11.54 -1.50
C VAL A 460 14.62 10.56 -1.39
N GLN A 461 13.49 10.89 -2.01
CA GLN A 461 12.32 10.03 -2.09
C GLN A 461 11.99 9.68 -3.53
N TYR A 462 11.64 8.44 -3.79
CA TYR A 462 11.39 7.91 -5.14
C TYR A 462 10.43 6.71 -5.12
N ILE A 463 9.98 6.27 -6.30
CA ILE A 463 8.97 5.21 -6.43
C ILE A 463 9.52 3.86 -6.92
N SER A 464 10.81 3.78 -7.25
CA SER A 464 11.47 2.55 -7.71
C SER A 464 11.13 1.34 -6.88
N THR A 465 10.94 0.19 -7.53
CA THR A 465 10.54 -1.04 -6.83
C THR A 465 11.69 -1.55 -5.97
N ALA A 466 11.40 -1.87 -4.71
CA ALA A 466 12.31 -2.49 -3.77
C ALA A 466 11.56 -3.57 -2.99
N HIS A 467 12.32 -4.50 -2.42
CA HIS A 467 11.84 -5.54 -1.50
C HIS A 467 12.84 -5.74 -0.35
N ALA A 468 12.46 -6.49 0.69
CA ALA A 468 13.35 -6.86 1.79
C ALA A 468 14.72 -7.36 1.26
N GLY A 469 15.83 -6.91 1.85
CA GLY A 469 17.18 -7.22 1.37
C GLY A 469 17.78 -6.23 0.36
N SER A 470 17.01 -5.23 -0.07
CA SER A 470 17.50 -4.15 -0.94
C SER A 470 18.19 -3.00 -0.17
N SER A 471 18.10 -2.98 1.16
CA SER A 471 18.80 -1.99 1.99
C SER A 471 20.29 -1.96 1.65
N GLY A 472 20.84 -0.77 1.43
CA GLY A 472 22.23 -0.58 1.01
C GLY A 472 22.46 -0.64 -0.50
N SER A 473 21.42 -0.82 -1.32
CA SER A 473 21.56 -0.82 -2.78
C SER A 473 22.02 0.52 -3.35
N PRO A 474 22.94 0.53 -4.32
CA PRO A 474 23.29 1.74 -5.05
C PRO A 474 22.12 2.21 -5.91
N CYS A 475 21.82 3.51 -5.82
CA CYS A 475 20.88 4.20 -6.68
C CYS A 475 21.66 5.06 -7.68
N ILE A 476 21.47 4.81 -8.98
CA ILE A 476 22.13 5.53 -10.08
C ILE A 476 21.15 6.38 -10.87
N ASP A 477 21.63 7.49 -11.45
CA ASP A 477 20.85 8.29 -12.40
C ASP A 477 20.90 7.71 -13.83
N GLY A 478 20.29 8.42 -14.79
CA GLY A 478 20.32 8.03 -16.21
C GLY A 478 21.73 8.02 -16.83
N ASN A 479 22.67 8.78 -16.26
CA ASN A 479 24.08 8.83 -16.67
C ASN A 479 24.94 7.73 -16.03
N LYS A 480 24.34 6.87 -15.19
CA LYS A 480 24.98 5.79 -14.45
C LYS A 480 25.87 6.28 -13.31
N ASP A 481 25.67 7.52 -12.87
CA ASP A 481 26.36 8.08 -11.71
C ASP A 481 25.63 7.68 -10.43
N LEU A 482 26.39 7.27 -9.40
CA LEU A 482 25.84 6.98 -8.08
C LEU A 482 25.32 8.27 -7.46
N VAL A 483 24.02 8.33 -7.15
CA VAL A 483 23.36 9.53 -6.59
C VAL A 483 22.83 9.31 -5.18
N ALA A 484 22.53 8.07 -4.79
CA ALA A 484 22.02 7.75 -3.47
C ALA A 484 22.27 6.27 -3.08
N ILE A 485 21.99 5.96 -1.81
CA ILE A 485 21.93 4.59 -1.28
C ILE A 485 20.50 4.31 -0.82
N HIS A 486 19.92 3.19 -1.22
CA HIS A 486 18.57 2.82 -0.78
C HIS A 486 18.53 2.55 0.73
N HIS A 487 17.62 3.22 1.42
CA HIS A 487 17.52 3.23 2.88
C HIS A 487 16.31 2.47 3.38
N ALA A 488 15.11 2.87 2.96
CA ALA A 488 13.87 2.37 3.51
C ALA A 488 12.71 2.43 2.51
N GLU A 489 11.64 1.70 2.79
CA GLU A 489 10.39 1.79 2.06
C GLU A 489 9.18 1.84 2.99
N VAL A 490 8.18 2.64 2.58
CA VAL A 490 6.89 2.73 3.26
C VAL A 490 5.79 2.43 2.26
N GLN A 491 5.02 1.38 2.56
CA GLN A 491 3.82 1.03 1.82
C GLN A 491 2.72 2.08 2.04
N ARG A 492 2.11 2.55 0.95
CA ARG A 492 0.98 3.50 0.95
C ARG A 492 -0.20 2.90 0.18
N ALA A 493 -1.37 3.50 0.36
CA ALA A 493 -2.61 3.05 -0.28
C ALA A 493 -2.59 3.11 -1.83
N PHE A 494 -1.58 3.75 -2.43
CA PHE A 494 -1.43 3.97 -3.86
C PHE A 494 -0.13 3.41 -4.45
N GLY A 495 0.66 2.67 -3.67
CA GLY A 495 1.99 2.18 -4.04
C GLY A 495 2.97 2.29 -2.88
N ALA A 496 4.24 1.99 -3.09
CA ALA A 496 5.28 2.17 -2.09
C ALA A 496 6.16 3.37 -2.44
N ILE A 497 6.49 4.16 -1.41
CA ILE A 497 7.46 5.25 -1.51
C ILE A 497 8.74 4.76 -0.85
N ARG A 498 9.87 5.03 -1.49
CA ARG A 498 11.20 4.66 -1.01
C ARG A 498 11.93 5.92 -0.60
N GLU A 499 12.80 5.76 0.37
CA GLU A 499 13.77 6.76 0.77
C GLU A 499 15.18 6.23 0.46
N GLY A 500 16.05 7.13 0.02
CA GLY A 500 17.47 6.91 -0.06
C GLY A 500 18.25 8.01 0.66
N ILE A 501 19.49 7.70 1.00
CA ILE A 501 20.48 8.64 1.54
C ILE A 501 21.23 9.25 0.36
N LEU A 502 21.25 10.58 0.25
CA LEU A 502 21.94 11.30 -0.81
C LEU A 502 23.45 11.04 -0.72
N LEU A 503 24.07 10.63 -1.82
CA LEU A 503 25.52 10.45 -1.87
C LEU A 503 26.24 11.74 -1.51
N SER A 504 25.76 12.89 -2.00
CA SER A 504 26.34 14.21 -1.71
C SER A 504 26.35 14.54 -0.20
N SER A 505 25.41 14.00 0.58
CA SER A 505 25.33 14.26 2.03
C SER A 505 26.39 13.49 2.83
N ILE A 506 26.80 12.32 2.34
CA ILE A 506 27.81 11.47 2.99
C ILE A 506 29.19 11.58 2.32
N PHE A 507 29.27 12.16 1.11
CA PHE A 507 30.50 12.26 0.34
C PHE A 507 31.66 12.89 1.13
N PRO A 508 31.49 14.02 1.85
CA PRO A 508 32.58 14.62 2.62
C PRO A 508 33.18 13.70 3.69
N ASP A 509 32.37 12.78 4.22
CA ASP A 509 32.80 11.83 5.24
C ASP A 509 33.55 10.63 4.65
N ILE A 510 33.18 10.19 3.44
CA ILE A 510 33.76 8.99 2.81
C ILE A 510 34.89 9.30 1.84
N SER A 511 34.93 10.49 1.24
CA SER A 511 35.92 10.86 0.22
C SER A 511 37.39 10.75 0.65
N PRO A 512 37.78 10.91 1.93
CA PRO A 512 39.18 10.70 2.33
C PRO A 512 39.68 9.25 2.20
N TYR A 513 38.78 8.29 1.98
CA TYR A 513 39.09 6.86 1.91
C TYR A 513 38.98 6.26 0.50
N LEU A 514 38.36 6.99 -0.44
CA LEU A 514 38.19 6.60 -1.83
C LEU A 514 39.45 6.94 -2.64
#